data_AF-A0A381N176-F1
#
_entry.id   AF-A0A381N176-F1
#
_cell.length_a   1.000
_cell.length_b   1.000
_cell.length_c   1.000
_cell.angle_alpha   90.00
_cell.angle_beta   90.00
_cell.angle_gamma   90.00
#
_symmetry.space_group_name_H-M   'P 1'
#
loop_
_entity.id
_entity.type
_entity.pdbx_description
1 polymer ?
#
loop_
_entity_poly.entity_id
_entity_poly.type
_entity_poly.pdbx_seq_one_letter_code
_entity_poly.pdbx_strand_id
1 'polypeptide(L)'
;MLMKMKMKIPVIGPVKITFDQTVAPGFYKAEEKTEAERFLFRWIGGDITGEIMIAGTDKIIKYDVGDEEYWLETPEEYFAENEPDTSNGKKKSYSFSFSSEDDDAPPKITRFAGQGIETIHGYRTKKWITTVTSAEKKMIIEEWFVDKLPLLDLHDSLKAEMLFLFNPDTTASAKERFEFNSNLLLEQMDTLHTLEPLSGRSVKTNFLLYDEDEDPEFTMGFEILELYAESVDTAFFTIPERFKKTVK
;
A
#
# COMPACT_ATOMS: atom_id res chain seq x y z
N MET A 1 -2.38 5.28 -11.96
CA MET A 1 -2.25 5.80 -10.58
C MET A 1 -0.83 5.53 -10.15
N LEU A 2 -0.08 6.58 -9.87
CA LEU A 2 1.29 6.49 -9.40
C LEU A 2 1.36 6.79 -7.91
N MET A 3 1.92 5.86 -7.16
CA MET A 3 2.07 5.94 -5.72
C MET A 3 3.52 5.73 -5.31
N LYS A 4 3.86 6.27 -4.14
CA LYS A 4 5.19 6.13 -3.58
C LYS A 4 5.10 5.80 -2.10
N MET A 5 5.92 4.84 -1.70
CA MET A 5 6.17 4.49 -0.32
C MET A 5 7.64 4.73 -0.01
N LYS A 6 7.94 5.29 1.15
CA LYS A 6 9.29 5.42 1.69
C LYS A 6 9.30 4.80 3.07
N MET A 7 10.26 3.95 3.36
CA MET A 7 10.42 3.35 4.67
C MET A 7 11.86 3.54 5.12
N LYS A 8 12.08 3.83 6.39
CA LYS A 8 13.39 3.74 7.04
C LYS A 8 13.28 2.59 8.01
N ILE A 9 13.85 1.46 7.64
CA ILE A 9 13.80 0.22 8.44
C ILE A 9 15.13 0.09 9.18
N PRO A 10 15.14 -0.23 10.48
CA PRO A 10 16.36 -0.60 11.19
C PRO A 10 17.17 -1.63 10.41
N VAL A 11 18.51 -1.50 10.40
CA VAL A 11 19.45 -2.39 9.70
C VAL A 11 19.42 -2.32 8.15
N ILE A 12 18.26 -2.22 7.51
CA ILE A 12 18.14 -2.14 6.05
C ILE A 12 18.39 -0.71 5.54
N GLY A 13 18.07 0.30 6.35
CA GLY A 13 18.15 1.70 5.97
C GLY A 13 16.93 2.15 5.15
N PRO A 14 17.03 3.28 4.45
CA PRO A 14 15.93 3.80 3.65
C PRO A 14 15.66 2.94 2.40
N VAL A 15 14.40 2.60 2.23
CA VAL A 15 13.83 1.87 1.09
C VAL A 15 12.73 2.76 0.49
N LYS A 16 12.70 2.85 -0.83
CA LYS A 16 11.65 3.56 -1.58
C LYS A 16 11.00 2.56 -2.52
N ILE A 17 9.69 2.47 -2.46
CA ILE A 17 8.88 1.65 -3.37
C ILE A 17 7.98 2.57 -4.18
N THR A 18 7.90 2.35 -5.49
CA THR A 18 7.01 3.08 -6.39
C THR A 18 6.07 2.08 -7.01
N PHE A 19 4.77 2.36 -6.96
CA PHE A 19 3.73 1.53 -7.57
C PHE A 19 3.06 2.32 -8.68
N ASP A 20 3.01 1.76 -9.88
CA ASP A 20 2.23 2.29 -10.99
C ASP A 20 1.13 1.29 -11.35
N GLN A 21 -0.12 1.71 -11.23
CA GLN A 21 -1.28 0.88 -11.48
C GLN A 21 -2.17 1.51 -12.54
N THR A 22 -2.50 0.74 -13.56
CA THR A 22 -3.45 1.13 -14.61
C THR A 22 -4.56 0.09 -14.65
N VAL A 23 -5.80 0.56 -14.58
CA VAL A 23 -6.98 -0.29 -14.60
C VAL A 23 -8.00 0.25 -15.59
N ALA A 24 -8.60 -0.66 -16.33
CA ALA A 24 -9.67 -0.41 -17.28
C ALA A 24 -10.67 -1.58 -17.23
N PRO A 25 -11.88 -1.43 -17.78
CA PRO A 25 -12.83 -2.54 -17.86
C PRO A 25 -12.20 -3.76 -18.56
N GLY A 26 -12.03 -4.86 -17.82
CA GLY A 26 -11.43 -6.10 -18.32
C GLY A 26 -9.90 -6.13 -18.38
N PHE A 27 -9.21 -5.08 -17.94
CA PHE A 27 -7.74 -5.00 -17.96
C PHE A 27 -7.18 -4.41 -16.67
N TYR A 28 -6.12 -5.01 -16.17
CA TYR A 28 -5.35 -4.48 -15.06
C TYR A 28 -3.86 -4.71 -15.32
N LYS A 29 -3.06 -3.68 -15.03
CA LYS A 29 -1.61 -3.73 -15.07
C LYS A 29 -1.06 -3.02 -13.85
N ALA A 30 -0.10 -3.65 -13.18
CA ALA A 30 0.64 -3.04 -12.09
C ALA A 30 2.15 -3.25 -12.27
N GLU A 31 2.92 -2.23 -11.92
CA GLU A 31 4.38 -2.24 -11.88
C GLU A 31 4.83 -1.77 -10.49
N GLU A 32 5.75 -2.50 -9.89
CA GLU A 32 6.39 -2.17 -8.63
C GLU A 32 7.89 -1.99 -8.85
N LYS A 33 8.43 -0.88 -8.36
CA LYS A 33 9.87 -0.61 -8.34
C LYS A 33 10.35 -0.38 -6.92
N THR A 34 11.29 -1.22 -6.47
CA THR A 34 11.92 -1.09 -5.15
C THR A 34 13.36 -0.58 -5.28
N GLU A 35 13.69 0.47 -4.54
CA GLU A 35 15.00 1.12 -4.49
C GLU A 35 15.49 1.13 -3.03
N ALA A 36 16.61 0.44 -2.75
CA ALA A 36 17.25 0.46 -1.42
C ALA A 36 18.59 1.21 -1.49
N GLU A 37 18.86 2.13 -0.55
CA GLU A 37 20.09 2.94 -0.58
C GLU A 37 21.35 2.15 -0.17
N ARG A 38 21.21 1.14 0.69
CA ARG A 38 22.35 0.34 1.13
C ARG A 38 22.72 -0.70 0.06
N PHE A 39 23.94 -0.60 -0.45
CA PHE A 39 24.51 -1.49 -1.47
C PHE A 39 24.36 -2.99 -1.17
N LEU A 40 24.46 -3.39 0.11
CA LEU A 40 24.31 -4.79 0.55
C LEU A 40 22.88 -5.35 0.38
N PHE A 41 21.87 -4.50 0.21
CA PHE A 41 20.47 -4.88 0.03
C PHE A 41 19.95 -4.61 -1.38
N ARG A 42 20.85 -4.33 -2.34
CA ARG A 42 20.48 -4.08 -3.75
C ARG A 42 19.92 -5.32 -4.46
N TRP A 43 20.13 -6.51 -3.90
CA TRP A 43 19.43 -7.73 -4.35
C TRP A 43 17.92 -7.71 -4.05
N ILE A 44 17.46 -6.80 -3.16
CA ILE A 44 16.03 -6.57 -2.84
C ILE A 44 15.43 -5.48 -3.74
N GLY A 45 16.27 -4.68 -4.43
CA GLY A 45 15.81 -3.53 -5.19
C GLY A 45 16.71 -3.20 -6.37
N GLY A 46 16.15 -3.27 -7.57
CA GLY A 46 16.84 -2.93 -8.81
C GLY A 46 15.88 -2.94 -10.00
N ASP A 47 15.05 -3.98 -10.07
CA ASP A 47 14.26 -4.25 -11.26
C ASP A 47 12.77 -3.98 -11.03
N ILE A 48 12.11 -3.53 -12.11
CA ILE A 48 10.67 -3.29 -12.10
C ILE A 48 10.02 -4.65 -12.32
N THR A 49 9.27 -5.12 -11.33
CA THR A 49 8.42 -6.29 -11.49
C THR A 49 7.01 -5.83 -11.79
N GLY A 50 6.28 -6.59 -12.60
CA GLY A 50 4.91 -6.23 -12.90
C GLY A 50 4.02 -7.41 -13.19
N GLU A 51 2.74 -7.11 -13.27
CA GLU A 51 1.68 -8.06 -13.56
C GLU A 51 0.67 -7.47 -14.53
N ILE A 52 0.08 -8.33 -15.37
CA ILE A 52 -1.02 -8.01 -16.27
C ILE A 52 -2.11 -9.07 -16.09
N MET A 53 -3.34 -8.60 -15.90
CA MET A 53 -4.56 -9.41 -15.89
C MET A 53 -5.47 -8.97 -17.03
N ILE A 54 -5.94 -9.94 -17.82
CA ILE A 54 -6.87 -9.71 -18.93
C ILE A 54 -8.10 -10.60 -18.72
N ALA A 55 -9.27 -9.99 -18.59
CA ALA A 55 -10.51 -10.71 -18.38
C ALA A 55 -10.77 -11.76 -19.48
N GLY A 56 -11.25 -12.94 -19.07
CA GLY A 56 -11.49 -14.07 -19.97
C GLY A 56 -10.24 -14.92 -20.28
N THR A 57 -9.08 -14.59 -19.71
CA THR A 57 -7.90 -15.45 -19.73
C THR A 57 -7.82 -16.28 -18.43
N ASP A 58 -7.16 -17.43 -18.50
CA ASP A 58 -6.92 -18.33 -17.37
C ASP A 58 -5.50 -18.20 -16.80
N LYS A 59 -4.80 -17.11 -17.15
CA LYS A 59 -3.41 -16.84 -16.76
C LYS A 59 -3.22 -15.39 -16.38
N ILE A 60 -2.44 -15.18 -15.35
CA ILE A 60 -1.90 -13.88 -14.95
C ILE A 60 -0.48 -13.82 -15.49
N ILE A 61 -0.16 -12.74 -16.20
CA ILE A 61 1.17 -12.56 -16.77
C ILE A 61 2.02 -11.80 -15.75
N LYS A 62 3.13 -12.39 -15.34
CA LYS A 62 4.13 -11.75 -14.47
C LYS A 62 5.39 -11.49 -15.27
N TYR A 63 6.07 -10.39 -14.99
CA TYR A 63 7.28 -10.01 -15.72
C TYR A 63 8.26 -9.24 -14.86
N ASP A 64 9.53 -9.32 -15.28
CA ASP A 64 10.65 -8.56 -14.75
C ASP A 64 11.29 -7.74 -15.88
N VAL A 65 11.31 -6.42 -15.72
CA VAL A 65 11.85 -5.50 -16.73
C VAL A 65 13.38 -5.53 -16.80
N GLY A 66 14.05 -5.84 -15.68
CA GLY A 66 15.51 -5.91 -15.61
C GLY A 66 16.06 -7.14 -16.31
N ASP A 67 15.42 -8.29 -16.08
CA ASP A 67 15.79 -9.55 -16.72
C ASP A 67 15.21 -9.71 -18.13
N GLU A 68 14.26 -8.84 -18.52
CA GLU A 68 13.46 -8.97 -19.73
C GLU A 68 12.80 -10.37 -19.83
N GLU A 69 12.22 -10.82 -18.72
CA GLU A 69 11.58 -12.12 -18.61
C GLU A 69 10.11 -12.01 -18.22
N TYR A 70 9.32 -12.99 -18.65
CA TYR A 70 7.93 -13.13 -18.21
C TYR A 70 7.55 -14.59 -18.01
N TRP A 71 6.64 -14.84 -17.07
CA TRP A 71 6.07 -16.16 -16.80
C TRP A 71 4.55 -16.03 -16.62
N LEU A 72 3.86 -17.17 -16.59
CA LEU A 72 2.41 -17.24 -16.48
C LEU A 72 2.07 -17.99 -15.20
N GLU A 73 1.26 -17.37 -14.35
CA GLU A 73 0.70 -17.96 -13.13
C GLU A 73 -0.78 -18.26 -13.37
N THR A 74 -1.31 -19.33 -12.79
CA THR A 74 -2.77 -19.54 -12.75
C THR A 74 -3.41 -18.63 -11.70
N PRO A 75 -4.71 -18.30 -11.82
CA PRO A 75 -5.41 -17.61 -10.74
C PRO A 75 -5.29 -18.36 -9.42
N GLU A 76 -5.41 -19.69 -9.42
CA GLU A 76 -5.27 -20.49 -8.21
C GLU A 76 -3.89 -20.32 -7.56
N GLU A 77 -2.80 -20.35 -8.34
CA GLU A 77 -1.44 -20.10 -7.84
C GLU A 77 -1.32 -18.69 -7.26
N TYR A 78 -1.76 -17.69 -8.01
CA TYR A 78 -1.71 -16.28 -7.61
C TYR A 78 -2.49 -16.00 -6.32
N PHE A 79 -3.68 -16.56 -6.16
CA PHE A 79 -4.51 -16.34 -4.98
C PHE A 79 -4.11 -17.26 -3.82
N ALA A 80 -3.53 -18.44 -4.07
CA ALA A 80 -2.99 -19.30 -3.02
C ALA A 80 -1.75 -18.69 -2.33
N GLU A 81 -0.88 -18.00 -3.08
CA GLU A 81 0.22 -17.21 -2.49
C GLU A 81 -0.28 -16.10 -1.55
N ASN A 82 -1.52 -15.64 -1.76
CA ASN A 82 -2.17 -14.61 -0.98
C ASN A 82 -3.13 -15.18 0.10
N GLU A 83 -3.29 -16.51 0.19
CA GLU A 83 -4.07 -17.12 1.27
C GLU A 83 -3.30 -16.99 2.60
N PRO A 84 -3.95 -16.48 3.66
CA PRO A 84 -3.32 -16.41 4.97
C PRO A 84 -3.04 -17.82 5.47
N ASP A 85 -1.77 -18.15 5.64
CA ASP A 85 -1.34 -19.40 6.28
C ASP A 85 -2.03 -19.49 7.66
N THR A 86 -3.01 -20.40 7.79
CA THR A 86 -3.92 -20.48 8.95
C THR A 86 -3.25 -20.88 10.26
N SER A 87 -1.92 -21.01 10.27
CA SER A 87 -1.11 -21.30 11.45
C SER A 87 -0.34 -20.10 12.05
N ASN A 88 -0.34 -18.93 11.41
CA ASN A 88 0.09 -17.66 11.99
C ASN A 88 -0.21 -16.54 10.99
N GLY A 89 -1.19 -15.69 11.31
CA GLY A 89 -1.76 -14.68 10.41
C GLY A 89 -0.78 -13.62 9.88
N LYS A 90 0.10 -14.00 8.96
CA LYS A 90 0.92 -13.11 8.16
C LYS A 90 0.13 -12.68 6.93
N LYS A 91 -0.75 -11.70 7.13
CA LYS A 91 -1.05 -10.78 6.03
C LYS A 91 0.25 -10.00 5.73
N LYS A 92 0.39 -9.42 4.54
CA LYS A 92 1.15 -8.14 4.41
C LYS A 92 0.38 -7.01 5.13
N SER A 93 -0.10 -7.28 6.35
CA SER A 93 -0.37 -6.23 7.33
C SER A 93 0.98 -5.85 7.87
N TYR A 94 1.35 -4.59 7.74
CA TYR A 94 2.38 -4.03 8.61
C TYR A 94 1.81 -4.11 10.03
N SER A 95 2.05 -5.24 10.71
CA SER A 95 1.63 -5.44 12.08
C SER A 95 2.59 -4.64 12.95
N PHE A 96 2.17 -3.44 13.34
CA PHE A 96 2.90 -2.65 14.32
C PHE A 96 2.52 -3.19 15.71
N SER A 97 3.42 -3.96 16.34
CA SER A 97 3.27 -4.30 17.76
C SER A 97 3.57 -3.04 18.57
N PHE A 98 2.50 -2.36 18.98
CA PHE A 98 2.57 -1.17 19.83
C PHE A 98 2.45 -1.51 21.33
N SER A 99 2.13 -2.77 21.67
CA SER A 99 2.08 -3.26 23.05
C SER A 99 3.43 -3.79 23.51
N SER A 100 3.91 -3.28 24.65
CA SER A 100 4.93 -3.94 25.48
C SER A 100 4.26 -5.01 26.34
N GLU A 101 4.93 -6.15 26.56
CA GLU A 101 4.39 -7.29 27.32
C GLU A 101 4.14 -6.98 28.81
N ASP A 102 4.66 -5.85 29.30
CA ASP A 102 4.65 -5.45 30.71
C ASP A 102 3.72 -4.25 31.03
N ASP A 103 2.98 -3.71 30.05
CA ASP A 103 2.13 -2.51 30.26
C ASP A 103 0.63 -2.83 30.12
N ASP A 104 -0.03 -3.05 31.26
CA ASP A 104 -1.50 -3.27 31.35
C ASP A 104 -2.32 -2.00 31.03
N ALA A 105 -1.67 -0.84 30.83
CA ALA A 105 -2.35 0.41 30.56
C ALA A 105 -2.70 0.57 29.07
N PRO A 106 -3.96 0.88 28.70
CA PRO A 106 -4.32 1.13 27.32
C PRO A 106 -3.60 2.38 26.80
N PRO A 107 -3.21 2.40 25.50
CA PRO A 107 -2.47 3.52 24.93
C PRO A 107 -3.32 4.79 24.91
N LYS A 108 -2.69 5.93 25.19
CA LYS A 108 -3.33 7.25 25.09
C LYS A 108 -3.31 7.71 23.64
N ILE A 109 -4.48 8.08 23.12
CA ILE A 109 -4.64 8.53 21.75
C ILE A 109 -5.12 9.98 21.73
N THR A 110 -4.47 10.82 20.94
CA THR A 110 -4.88 12.21 20.70
C THR A 110 -4.86 12.51 19.21
N ARG A 111 -5.78 13.34 18.74
CA ARG A 111 -5.84 13.77 17.34
C ARG A 111 -6.13 15.26 17.26
N PHE A 112 -5.41 15.96 16.41
CA PHE A 112 -5.64 17.37 16.15
C PHE A 112 -5.56 17.69 14.66
N ALA A 113 -6.34 18.68 14.24
CA ALA A 113 -6.25 19.23 12.89
C ALA A 113 -5.09 20.22 12.81
N GLY A 114 -4.31 20.15 11.74
CA GLY A 114 -3.34 21.18 11.39
C GLY A 114 -4.00 22.52 11.10
N GLN A 115 -3.21 23.59 11.14
CA GLN A 115 -3.69 24.93 10.83
C GLN A 115 -3.73 25.14 9.32
N GLY A 116 -4.94 25.36 8.79
CA GLY A 116 -5.13 25.74 7.39
C GLY A 116 -5.30 24.59 6.41
N ILE A 117 -5.29 24.94 5.13
CA ILE A 117 -5.38 24.01 4.00
C ILE A 117 -4.02 23.97 3.32
N GLU A 118 -3.52 22.77 3.09
CA GLU A 118 -2.27 22.53 2.37
C GLU A 118 -2.57 22.07 0.94
N THR A 119 -1.62 22.21 0.02
CA THR A 119 -1.76 21.70 -1.35
C THR A 119 -0.74 20.59 -1.60
N ILE A 120 -1.21 19.38 -1.85
CA ILE A 120 -0.38 18.19 -2.10
C ILE A 120 -0.74 17.67 -3.50
N HIS A 121 0.20 17.69 -4.45
CA HIS A 121 -0.02 17.21 -5.83
C HIS A 121 -1.28 17.77 -6.51
N GLY A 122 -1.63 19.04 -6.24
CA GLY A 122 -2.83 19.69 -6.78
C GLY A 122 -4.12 19.48 -5.95
N TYR A 123 -4.08 18.62 -4.93
CA TYR A 123 -5.18 18.42 -3.99
C TYR A 123 -5.12 19.43 -2.85
N ARG A 124 -6.27 20.06 -2.56
CA ARG A 124 -6.46 20.88 -1.37
C ARG A 124 -6.77 19.97 -0.19
N THR A 125 -5.86 19.87 0.76
CA THR A 125 -5.92 18.90 1.85
C THR A 125 -6.04 19.57 3.21
N LYS A 126 -6.67 18.85 4.15
CA LYS A 126 -6.62 19.16 5.57
C LYS A 126 -5.65 18.21 6.25
N LYS A 127 -4.64 18.77 6.92
CA LYS A 127 -3.69 17.97 7.69
C LYS A 127 -4.32 17.53 9.01
N TRP A 128 -4.12 16.27 9.38
CA TRP A 128 -4.44 15.69 10.67
C TRP A 128 -3.18 15.09 11.26
N ILE A 129 -3.04 15.20 12.58
CA ILE A 129 -1.97 14.55 13.31
C ILE A 129 -2.61 13.71 14.41
N THR A 130 -2.42 12.40 14.32
CA THR A 130 -2.84 11.43 15.32
C THR A 130 -1.60 10.97 16.09
N THR A 131 -1.61 11.08 17.41
CA THR A 131 -0.54 10.61 18.29
C THR A 131 -1.06 9.51 19.18
N VAL A 132 -0.38 8.37 19.18
CA VAL A 132 -0.63 7.22 20.05
C VAL A 132 0.58 7.10 20.99
N THR A 133 0.36 6.95 22.30
CA THR A 133 1.44 6.91 23.30
C THR A 133 1.16 5.83 24.33
N SER A 134 2.14 4.94 24.57
CA SER A 134 2.19 3.99 25.70
C SER A 134 3.28 4.41 26.68
N ALA A 135 3.61 3.59 27.69
CA ALA A 135 4.69 3.92 28.62
C ALA A 135 6.06 4.09 27.94
N GLU A 136 6.36 3.26 26.95
CA GLU A 136 7.69 3.18 26.32
C GLU A 136 7.72 3.76 24.90
N LYS A 137 6.58 3.70 24.18
CA LYS A 137 6.53 4.03 22.75
C LYS A 137 5.63 5.19 22.43
N LYS A 138 6.00 5.92 21.40
CA LYS A 138 5.19 6.98 20.82
C LYS A 138 5.11 6.82 19.31
N MET A 139 3.89 6.80 18.79
CA MET A 139 3.63 6.84 17.37
C MET A 139 2.99 8.17 16.99
N ILE A 140 3.49 8.80 15.94
CA ILE A 140 2.93 10.00 15.33
C ILE A 140 2.53 9.65 13.89
N ILE A 141 1.28 9.93 13.54
CA ILE A 141 0.72 9.74 12.21
C ILE A 141 0.32 11.11 11.69
N GLU A 142 0.98 11.58 10.64
CA GLU A 142 0.63 12.82 9.94
C GLU A 142 -0.08 12.47 8.64
N GLU A 143 -1.26 13.04 8.40
CA GLU A 143 -2.14 12.61 7.32
C GLU A 143 -2.74 13.81 6.61
N TRP A 144 -2.79 13.78 5.28
CA TRP A 144 -3.37 14.85 4.47
C TRP A 144 -4.61 14.32 3.76
N PHE A 145 -5.77 14.76 4.24
CA PHE A 145 -7.07 14.27 3.78
C PHE A 145 -7.72 15.22 2.78
N VAL A 146 -8.39 14.63 1.78
CA VAL A 146 -9.38 15.27 0.92
C VAL A 146 -10.77 14.71 1.22
N ASP A 147 -11.82 15.51 1.06
CA ASP A 147 -13.18 15.07 1.33
C ASP A 147 -13.63 13.92 0.42
N LYS A 148 -13.19 13.95 -0.85
CA LYS A 148 -13.51 12.94 -1.87
C LYS A 148 -12.35 12.77 -2.84
N LEU A 149 -12.14 11.55 -3.32
CA LEU A 149 -11.15 11.23 -4.33
C LEU A 149 -11.77 10.28 -5.38
N PRO A 150 -12.70 10.76 -6.22
CA PRO A 150 -13.56 9.92 -7.04
C PRO A 150 -12.81 9.06 -8.06
N LEU A 151 -11.65 9.52 -8.54
CA LEU A 151 -10.81 8.72 -9.43
C LEU A 151 -10.17 7.52 -8.72
N LEU A 152 -9.88 7.64 -7.42
CA LEU A 152 -9.41 6.52 -6.61
C LEU A 152 -10.56 5.54 -6.35
N ASP A 153 -11.75 6.05 -6.05
CA ASP A 153 -12.93 5.19 -5.86
C ASP A 153 -13.27 4.40 -7.14
N LEU A 154 -13.13 5.03 -8.32
CA LEU A 154 -13.28 4.35 -9.62
C LEU A 154 -12.18 3.32 -9.85
N HIS A 155 -10.91 3.68 -9.60
CA HIS A 155 -9.77 2.78 -9.70
C HIS A 155 -9.99 1.51 -8.86
N ASP A 156 -10.31 1.69 -7.58
CA ASP A 156 -10.51 0.59 -6.64
C ASP A 156 -11.70 -0.29 -7.04
N SER A 157 -12.77 0.31 -7.57
CA SER A 157 -13.92 -0.44 -8.09
C SER A 157 -13.56 -1.30 -9.28
N LEU A 158 -12.83 -0.77 -10.27
CA LEU A 158 -12.42 -1.51 -11.46
C LEU A 158 -11.40 -2.61 -11.10
N LYS A 159 -10.50 -2.33 -10.16
CA LYS A 159 -9.54 -3.33 -9.67
C LYS A 159 -10.27 -4.48 -8.98
N ALA A 160 -11.22 -4.19 -8.10
CA ALA A 160 -12.01 -5.20 -7.42
C ALA A 160 -12.81 -6.08 -8.40
N GLU A 161 -13.37 -5.49 -9.45
CA GLU A 161 -14.03 -6.24 -10.53
C GLU A 161 -13.06 -7.21 -11.23
N MET A 162 -11.85 -6.75 -11.57
CA MET A 162 -10.83 -7.61 -12.18
C MET A 162 -10.44 -8.79 -11.30
N LEU A 163 -10.24 -8.57 -10.01
CA LEU A 163 -9.89 -9.65 -9.07
C LEU A 163 -11.03 -10.65 -8.92
N PHE A 164 -12.27 -10.16 -8.86
CA PHE A 164 -13.46 -11.02 -8.82
C PHE A 164 -13.60 -11.89 -10.07
N LEU A 165 -13.25 -11.38 -11.26
CA LEU A 165 -13.28 -12.14 -12.51
C LEU A 165 -12.28 -13.31 -12.52
N PHE A 166 -11.13 -13.14 -11.87
CA PHE A 166 -10.08 -14.17 -11.81
C PHE A 166 -10.30 -15.16 -10.67
N ASN A 167 -10.92 -14.75 -9.57
CA ASN A 167 -11.28 -15.63 -8.47
C ASN A 167 -12.57 -15.14 -7.77
N PRO A 168 -13.75 -15.67 -8.17
CA PRO A 168 -15.04 -15.28 -7.59
C PRO A 168 -15.20 -15.67 -6.12
N ASP A 169 -14.48 -16.70 -5.67
CA ASP A 169 -14.47 -17.17 -4.29
C ASP A 169 -13.58 -16.30 -3.40
N THR A 170 -12.73 -15.45 -3.99
CA THR A 170 -12.13 -14.36 -3.25
C THR A 170 -13.28 -13.55 -2.69
N THR A 171 -13.36 -13.50 -1.35
CA THR A 171 -13.98 -12.35 -0.71
C THR A 171 -13.05 -11.18 -0.99
N ALA A 172 -13.12 -10.64 -2.22
CA ALA A 172 -12.62 -9.34 -2.63
C ALA A 172 -13.44 -8.29 -1.85
N SER A 173 -13.34 -8.38 -0.53
CA SER A 173 -13.95 -7.49 0.41
C SER A 173 -13.30 -6.13 0.16
N ALA A 174 -13.99 -5.08 0.55
CA ALA A 174 -13.50 -3.70 0.57
C ALA A 174 -12.11 -3.49 1.26
N LYS A 175 -11.45 -4.56 1.73
CA LYS A 175 -10.14 -4.65 2.37
C LYS A 175 -8.94 -4.58 1.42
N GLU A 176 -9.15 -4.65 0.11
CA GLU A 176 -8.10 -4.37 -0.90
C GLU A 176 -8.03 -2.90 -1.32
N ARG A 177 -8.88 -2.05 -0.74
CA ARG A 177 -8.69 -0.60 -0.82
C ARG A 177 -7.34 -0.26 -0.22
N PHE A 178 -6.54 0.46 -0.98
CA PHE A 178 -5.27 0.96 -0.48
C PHE A 178 -5.55 2.04 0.56
N GLU A 179 -5.67 1.66 1.84
CA GLU A 179 -5.93 2.56 2.95
C GLU A 179 -4.74 2.61 3.90
N PHE A 180 -3.85 3.58 3.71
CA PHE A 180 -2.75 3.88 4.62
C PHE A 180 -3.08 5.13 5.44
N ASN A 181 -3.91 4.95 6.47
CA ASN A 181 -4.36 6.02 7.35
C ASN A 181 -4.52 5.51 8.80
N SER A 182 -4.71 6.44 9.74
CA SER A 182 -4.86 6.12 11.16
C SER A 182 -6.14 5.34 11.47
N ASN A 183 -7.20 5.43 10.67
CA ASN A 183 -8.43 4.66 10.93
C ASN A 183 -8.15 3.15 10.90
N LEU A 184 -7.36 2.68 9.93
CA LEU A 184 -6.98 1.27 9.83
C LEU A 184 -6.22 0.80 11.08
N LEU A 185 -5.28 1.61 11.57
CA LEU A 185 -4.50 1.29 12.77
C LEU A 185 -5.42 1.27 13.99
N LEU A 186 -6.25 2.30 14.17
CA LEU A 186 -7.12 2.45 15.31
C LEU A 186 -8.17 1.32 15.40
N GLU A 187 -8.71 0.88 14.26
CA GLU A 187 -9.60 -0.29 14.19
C GLU A 187 -8.92 -1.59 14.68
N GLN A 188 -7.61 -1.73 14.48
CA GLN A 188 -6.85 -2.91 14.91
C GLN A 188 -6.41 -2.87 16.37
N MET A 189 -6.34 -1.69 16.97
CA MET A 189 -5.82 -1.51 18.33
C MET A 189 -6.80 -1.92 19.44
N ASP A 190 -7.97 -2.47 19.10
CA ASP A 190 -9.01 -3.09 19.97
C ASP A 190 -9.29 -2.39 21.33
N THR A 191 -9.14 -1.07 21.39
CA THR A 191 -9.13 -0.35 22.67
C THR A 191 -9.99 0.89 22.60
N LEU A 192 -11.04 0.91 23.43
CA LEU A 192 -11.67 1.99 24.24
C LEU A 192 -11.58 3.48 23.81
N HIS A 193 -11.14 3.82 22.61
CA HIS A 193 -11.00 5.19 22.15
C HIS A 193 -12.34 5.72 21.64
N THR A 194 -12.61 6.99 21.89
CA THR A 194 -13.84 7.67 21.45
C THR A 194 -13.66 8.47 20.17
N LEU A 195 -12.49 8.36 19.52
CA LEU A 195 -12.20 9.07 18.28
C LEU A 195 -13.02 8.50 17.12
N GLU A 196 -13.81 9.36 16.49
CA GLU A 196 -14.46 9.03 15.22
C GLU A 196 -13.42 8.84 14.11
N PRO A 197 -13.65 7.91 13.16
CA PRO A 197 -12.81 7.77 11.98
C PRO A 197 -12.75 9.08 11.18
N LEU A 198 -11.56 9.40 10.64
CA LEU A 198 -11.42 10.50 9.69
C LEU A 198 -12.22 10.18 8.43
N SER A 199 -13.09 11.11 8.03
CA SER A 199 -13.82 11.03 6.76
C SER A 199 -12.97 11.50 5.60
N GLY A 200 -13.25 10.98 4.40
CA GLY A 200 -12.54 11.30 3.17
C GLY A 200 -11.44 10.31 2.82
N ARG A 201 -10.44 10.76 2.06
CA ARG A 201 -9.32 9.94 1.56
C ARG A 201 -7.99 10.63 1.89
N SER A 202 -7.03 9.86 2.40
CA SER A 202 -5.66 10.35 2.57
C SER A 202 -4.94 10.30 1.22
N VAL A 203 -4.31 11.41 0.82
CA VAL A 203 -3.42 11.46 -0.36
C VAL A 203 -1.95 11.34 0.03
N LYS A 204 -1.65 11.51 1.31
CA LYS A 204 -0.31 11.41 1.89
C LYS A 204 -0.41 11.07 3.36
N THR A 205 0.43 10.15 3.82
CA THR A 205 0.52 9.77 5.23
C THR A 205 1.97 9.53 5.62
N ASN A 206 2.40 10.07 6.76
CA ASN A 206 3.67 9.74 7.40
C ASN A 206 3.40 9.06 8.74
N PHE A 207 4.04 7.93 8.98
CA PHE A 207 4.12 7.22 10.24
C PHE A 207 5.52 7.38 10.81
N LEU A 208 5.60 7.80 12.06
CA LEU A 208 6.84 7.92 12.81
C LEU A 208 6.68 7.17 14.13
N LEU A 209 7.53 6.18 14.37
CA LEU A 209 7.57 5.41 15.61
C LEU A 209 8.86 5.76 16.36
N TYR A 210 8.69 6.12 17.63
CA TYR A 210 9.74 6.48 18.57
C TYR A 210 9.78 5.47 19.72
N ASP A 211 10.98 5.16 20.19
CA ASP A 211 11.27 4.33 21.37
C ASP A 211 12.28 5.09 22.24
N GLU A 212 11.82 5.62 23.39
CA GLU A 212 12.50 6.47 24.40
C GLU A 212 13.35 7.70 23.92
N ASP A 213 13.82 7.72 22.68
CA ASP A 213 14.73 8.69 22.05
C ASP A 213 14.01 9.81 21.28
N GLU A 214 14.74 10.89 20.96
CA GLU A 214 14.23 12.02 20.15
C GLU A 214 14.10 11.70 18.65
N ASP A 215 14.84 10.72 18.14
CA ASP A 215 14.82 10.32 16.73
C ASP A 215 13.88 9.11 16.53
N PRO A 216 13.09 9.06 15.44
CA PRO A 216 12.22 7.93 15.18
C PRO A 216 13.05 6.69 14.81
N GLU A 217 12.81 5.59 15.51
CA GLU A 217 13.36 4.26 15.25
C GLU A 217 12.92 3.76 13.86
N PHE A 218 11.64 3.98 13.54
CA PHE A 218 11.04 3.58 12.28
C PHE A 218 10.22 4.73 11.69
N THR A 219 10.34 4.92 10.38
CA THR A 219 9.48 5.86 9.64
C THR A 219 8.93 5.21 8.38
N MET A 220 7.67 5.49 8.05
CA MET A 220 7.03 5.06 6.82
C MET A 220 6.18 6.18 6.24
N GLY A 221 6.42 6.56 5.00
CA GLY A 221 5.65 7.57 4.27
C GLY A 221 4.96 6.93 3.08
N PHE A 222 3.71 7.32 2.85
CA PHE A 222 2.92 7.02 1.66
C PHE A 222 2.48 8.32 0.99
N GLU A 223 2.46 8.35 -0.34
CA GLU A 223 2.02 9.51 -1.12
C GLU A 223 1.45 9.08 -2.48
N ILE A 224 0.26 9.58 -2.83
CA ILE A 224 -0.29 9.50 -4.20
C ILE A 224 0.36 10.64 -5.00
N LEU A 225 1.22 10.28 -5.95
CA LEU A 225 1.92 11.25 -6.80
C LEU A 225 1.03 11.70 -7.95
N GLU A 226 0.37 10.76 -8.61
CA GLU A 226 -0.47 11.02 -9.78
C GLU A 226 -1.71 10.13 -9.79
N LEU A 227 -2.85 10.75 -10.10
CA LEU A 227 -4.12 10.06 -10.25
C LEU A 227 -4.95 10.79 -11.29
N TYR A 228 -5.11 10.16 -12.45
CA TYR A 228 -5.82 10.70 -13.59
C TYR A 228 -6.49 9.54 -14.35
N ALA A 229 -7.38 9.88 -15.28
CA ALA A 229 -8.01 8.94 -16.19
C ALA A 229 -7.75 9.36 -17.64
N GLU A 230 -7.61 8.38 -18.52
CA GLU A 230 -7.38 8.56 -19.95
C GLU A 230 -8.17 7.53 -20.76
N SER A 231 -8.18 7.68 -22.09
CA SER A 231 -8.79 6.69 -22.98
C SER A 231 -8.01 5.39 -22.96
N VAL A 232 -8.71 4.26 -22.88
CA VAL A 232 -8.09 2.93 -22.83
C VAL A 232 -7.34 2.63 -24.13
N ASP A 233 -6.04 2.36 -24.02
CA ASP A 233 -5.22 1.73 -25.06
C ASP A 233 -4.92 0.29 -24.66
N THR A 234 -5.52 -0.67 -25.37
CA THR A 234 -5.34 -2.10 -25.05
C THR A 234 -3.94 -2.61 -25.38
N ALA A 235 -3.18 -1.92 -26.25
CA ALA A 235 -1.80 -2.28 -26.54
C ALA A 235 -0.89 -2.11 -25.31
N PHE A 236 -1.29 -1.28 -24.35
CA PHE A 236 -0.57 -1.08 -23.10
C PHE A 236 -0.55 -2.34 -22.21
N PHE A 237 -1.54 -3.23 -22.35
CA PHE A 237 -1.70 -4.46 -21.57
C PHE A 237 -1.06 -5.66 -22.29
N THR A 238 0.15 -5.48 -22.79
CA THR A 238 0.92 -6.53 -23.47
C THR A 238 2.36 -6.57 -22.96
N ILE A 239 2.97 -7.74 -23.08
CA ILE A 239 4.41 -7.90 -22.82
C ILE A 239 5.18 -7.53 -24.09
N PRO A 240 6.23 -6.67 -24.00
CA PRO A 240 7.05 -6.35 -25.16
C PRO A 240 7.71 -7.59 -25.78
N GLU A 241 7.80 -7.65 -27.11
CA GLU A 241 8.33 -8.82 -27.84
C GLU A 241 9.75 -9.24 -27.45
N ARG A 242 10.55 -8.32 -26.91
CA ARG A 242 11.92 -8.61 -26.46
C ARG A 242 11.98 -9.51 -25.22
N PHE A 243 10.89 -9.59 -24.46
CA PHE A 243 10.86 -10.37 -23.23
C PHE A 243 10.81 -11.86 -23.54
N LYS A 244 11.57 -12.64 -22.78
CA LYS A 244 11.65 -14.10 -22.93
C LYS A 244 10.71 -14.79 -21.95
N LYS A 245 9.97 -15.77 -22.44
CA LYS A 245 9.14 -16.60 -21.58
C LYS A 245 10.02 -17.54 -20.75
N THR A 246 9.87 -17.50 -19.43
CA THR A 246 10.47 -18.47 -18.50
C THR A 246 9.41 -19.25 -17.74
N VAL A 247 9.84 -20.32 -17.05
CA VAL A 247 8.99 -21.13 -16.17
C VAL A 247 9.61 -21.00 -14.78
N LYS A 248 8.84 -20.49 -13.81
CA LYS A 248 9.24 -20.37 -12.40
C LYS A 248 8.55 -21.44 -11.56
#